data_AF-A0A3P8T0U7-F1
#
_entry.id   AF-A0A3P8T0U7-F1
#
_cell.length_a   1.000
_cell.length_b   1.000
_cell.length_c   1.000
_cell.angle_alpha   90.00
_cell.angle_beta   90.00
_cell.angle_gamma   90.00
#
_symmetry.space_group_name_H-M   'P 1'
#
loop_
_entity.id
_entity.type
_entity.pdbx_description
1 polymer ?
#
loop_
_entity_poly.entity_id
_entity_poly.type
_entity_poly.pdbx_seq_one_letter_code
_entity_poly.pdbx_strand_id
1 'polypeptide(L)'
;MAKPELVVKKSVVRALCGGGTSLNLSSQRIKDVPKCVSRLTKLSVLLLNNNSISRLPAELLSLRQKLAELNLGNNDLEEVPAVLGHLDALKKLYLFSNQITVVPPEVIGLENLVVLNLNHNHIQRLPPEIKQHLSVLDNKLEEVPVEIGHLASLSEINLTSNKLSQLPQQLYQCKELTKLYAARNKLTSLPEKKLQVLDVAGNKLTMFPFHLLPLKELYCEGNRFIQCELMLSVQDAEVLSLKELVARFVLQEDRKRFSLIHRMLPHYPSLAALLACGSCCAVCLGPFLTTWLECVHFIRLKKDMKMKTLLTVPVRALLCSYKCFNREGHSYYGVATR
;
A
#
# COMPACT_ATOMS: atom_id res chain seq x y z
N MET A 1 24.10 0.62 42.63
CA MET A 1 23.25 1.10 41.51
C MET A 1 21.85 1.40 42.06
N ALA A 2 21.27 2.57 41.78
CA ALA A 2 19.92 2.89 42.26
C ALA A 2 18.86 2.03 41.56
N LYS A 3 17.79 1.63 42.28
CA LYS A 3 16.65 0.92 41.67
C LYS A 3 16.05 1.78 40.53
N PRO A 4 15.65 1.20 39.38
CA PRO A 4 15.06 1.91 38.25
C PRO A 4 13.95 2.90 38.64
N GLU A 5 13.05 2.48 39.54
CA GLU A 5 11.97 3.33 40.05
C GLU A 5 12.46 4.63 40.71
N LEU A 6 13.61 4.61 41.39
CA LEU A 6 14.16 5.78 42.07
C LEU A 6 14.74 6.77 41.05
N VAL A 7 15.33 6.26 39.97
CA VAL A 7 15.86 7.09 38.87
C VAL A 7 14.70 7.77 38.14
N VAL A 8 13.65 7.01 37.81
CA VAL A 8 12.47 7.57 37.14
C VAL A 8 11.77 8.62 38.01
N LYS A 9 11.56 8.34 39.31
CA LYS A 9 10.96 9.32 40.24
C LYS A 9 11.79 10.60 40.31
N LYS A 10 13.13 10.52 40.34
CA LYS A 10 14.01 11.70 40.33
C LYS A 10 13.89 12.50 39.03
N SER A 11 13.86 11.82 37.87
CA SER A 11 13.69 12.48 36.57
C SER A 11 12.33 13.18 36.44
N VAL A 12 11.26 12.55 36.93
CA VAL A 12 9.92 13.16 36.96
C VAL A 12 9.88 14.38 37.89
N VAL A 13 10.48 14.28 39.09
CA VAL A 13 10.56 15.43 40.02
C VAL A 13 11.33 16.59 39.40
N ARG A 14 12.47 16.31 38.75
CA ARG A 14 13.25 17.34 38.05
C ARG A 14 12.43 18.01 36.94
N ALA A 15 11.69 17.23 36.15
CA ALA A 15 10.83 17.77 35.09
C ALA A 15 9.68 18.62 35.66
N LEU A 16 9.08 18.22 36.79
CA LEU A 16 8.05 18.98 37.49
C LEU A 16 8.59 20.33 38.00
N CYS A 17 9.74 20.33 38.66
CA CYS A 17 10.35 21.54 39.21
C CYS A 17 10.88 22.48 38.12
N GLY A 18 11.34 21.93 36.99
CA GLY A 18 11.89 22.70 35.87
C GLY A 18 10.86 23.18 34.84
N GLY A 19 9.58 22.82 34.99
CA GLY A 19 8.54 23.14 34.00
C GLY A 19 8.78 22.52 32.62
N GLY A 20 9.51 21.40 32.56
CA GLY A 20 9.92 20.78 31.31
C GLY A 20 8.74 20.28 30.48
N THR A 21 8.79 20.53 29.17
CA THR A 21 7.81 20.03 28.19
C THR A 21 8.24 18.71 27.56
N SER A 22 9.45 18.23 27.84
CA SER A 22 9.97 16.96 27.37
C SER A 22 10.50 16.12 28.53
N LEU A 23 10.22 14.82 28.49
CA LEU A 23 10.69 13.84 29.45
C LEU A 23 11.23 12.61 28.71
N ASN A 24 12.49 12.29 28.95
CA ASN A 24 13.15 11.11 28.43
C ASN A 24 13.36 10.09 29.54
N LEU A 25 12.73 8.92 29.37
CA LEU A 25 12.83 7.75 30.23
C LEU A 25 13.25 6.50 29.43
N SER A 26 13.91 6.68 28.29
CA SER A 26 14.37 5.60 27.43
C SER A 26 15.49 4.80 28.09
N SER A 27 15.55 3.48 27.84
CA SER A 27 16.63 2.59 28.33
C SER A 27 16.77 2.54 29.87
N GLN A 28 15.65 2.63 30.59
CA GLN A 28 15.62 2.66 32.06
C GLN A 28 15.17 1.32 32.68
N ARG A 29 14.92 0.28 31.87
CA ARG A 29 14.36 -1.02 32.29
C ARG A 29 13.01 -0.88 33.02
N ILE A 30 12.19 0.05 32.54
CA ILE A 30 10.85 0.31 33.09
C ILE A 30 9.92 -0.81 32.67
N LYS A 31 9.17 -1.38 33.62
CA LYS A 31 8.07 -2.32 33.35
C LYS A 31 6.71 -1.63 33.36
N ASP A 32 6.52 -0.75 34.35
CA ASP A 32 5.30 0.03 34.51
C ASP A 32 5.65 1.52 34.47
N VAL A 33 5.00 2.27 33.58
CA VAL A 33 5.15 3.74 33.54
C VAL A 33 4.61 4.32 34.85
N PRO A 34 5.41 5.03 35.66
CA PRO A 34 4.95 5.51 36.95
C PRO A 34 3.82 6.52 36.80
N LYS A 35 2.77 6.35 37.60
CA LYS A 35 1.59 7.25 37.61
C LYS A 35 1.96 8.72 37.76
N CYS A 36 3.05 9.05 38.45
CA CYS A 36 3.48 10.44 38.64
C CYS A 36 3.85 11.18 37.34
N VAL A 37 4.11 10.48 36.23
CA VAL A 37 4.30 11.10 34.90
C VAL A 37 3.05 11.89 34.48
N SER A 38 1.85 11.46 34.89
CA SER A 38 0.59 12.16 34.59
C SER A 38 0.49 13.56 35.20
N ARG A 39 1.33 13.88 36.20
CA ARG A 39 1.37 15.21 36.83
C ARG A 39 2.04 16.26 35.94
N LEU A 40 2.76 15.85 34.91
CA LEU A 40 3.43 16.73 33.96
C LEU A 40 2.44 17.22 32.88
N THR A 41 1.39 17.95 33.27
CA THR A 41 0.30 18.35 32.36
C THR A 41 0.73 19.26 31.20
N LYS A 42 1.95 19.81 31.24
CA LYS A 42 2.57 20.60 30.15
C LYS A 42 3.44 19.77 29.21
N LEU A 43 3.54 18.45 29.43
CA LEU A 43 4.41 17.57 28.65
C LEU A 43 3.92 17.45 27.20
N SER A 44 4.79 17.78 26.26
CA SER A 44 4.57 17.64 24.83
C SER A 44 5.34 16.47 24.21
N VAL A 45 6.44 16.04 24.82
CA VAL A 45 7.27 14.92 24.32
C VAL A 45 7.55 13.94 25.45
N LEU A 46 7.21 12.67 25.24
CA LEU A 46 7.50 11.57 26.17
C LEU A 46 8.22 10.44 25.44
N LEU A 47 9.46 10.18 25.84
CA LEU A 47 10.28 9.10 25.29
C LEU A 47 10.37 7.96 26.31
N LEU A 48 9.88 6.79 25.93
CA LEU A 48 9.80 5.57 26.74
C LEU A 48 10.39 4.35 26.01
N ASN A 49 11.13 4.57 24.92
CA ASN A 49 11.67 3.48 24.10
C ASN A 49 12.79 2.69 24.78
N ASN A 50 13.00 1.45 24.33
CA ASN A 50 13.99 0.52 24.88
C ASN A 50 13.75 0.21 26.37
N ASN A 51 12.53 -0.16 26.73
CA ASN A 51 12.16 -0.58 28.08
C ASN A 51 11.49 -1.96 28.00
N SER A 52 10.76 -2.36 29.05
CA SER A 52 10.00 -3.62 29.11
C SER A 52 8.54 -3.33 29.44
N ILE A 53 7.98 -2.28 28.83
CA ILE A 53 6.63 -1.80 29.10
C ILE A 53 5.64 -2.68 28.36
N SER A 54 4.73 -3.31 29.08
CA SER A 54 3.63 -4.12 28.50
C SER A 54 2.26 -3.44 28.56
N ARG A 55 2.13 -2.34 29.31
CA ARG A 55 0.88 -1.58 29.48
C ARG A 55 1.13 -0.13 29.83
N LEU A 56 0.14 0.72 29.57
CA LEU A 56 0.14 2.13 29.97
C LEU A 56 -0.90 2.39 31.07
N PRO A 57 -0.60 3.26 32.05
CA PRO A 57 -1.55 3.66 33.08
C PRO A 57 -2.66 4.54 32.48
N ALA A 58 -3.89 4.37 32.97
CA ALA A 58 -5.04 5.21 32.56
C ALA A 58 -4.82 6.69 32.91
N GLU A 59 -4.00 6.98 33.92
CA GLU A 59 -3.64 8.34 34.33
C GLU A 59 -2.91 9.13 33.20
N LEU A 60 -2.38 8.46 32.17
CA LEU A 60 -1.77 9.14 31.01
C LEU A 60 -2.77 10.05 30.26
N LEU A 61 -4.08 9.83 30.45
CA LEU A 61 -5.15 10.70 29.92
C LEU A 61 -5.03 12.15 30.37
N SER A 62 -4.35 12.45 31.49
CA SER A 62 -4.11 13.83 31.92
C SER A 62 -3.25 14.62 30.93
N LEU A 63 -2.51 13.94 30.05
CA LEU A 63 -1.63 14.54 29.04
C LEU A 63 -2.32 14.76 27.69
N ARG A 64 -3.60 14.38 27.58
CA ARG A 64 -4.42 14.40 26.35
C ARG A 64 -4.29 15.66 25.50
N GLN A 65 -4.27 16.82 26.15
CA GLN A 65 -4.30 18.13 25.49
C GLN A 65 -2.93 18.65 25.05
N LYS A 66 -1.82 18.04 25.49
CA LYS A 66 -0.47 18.58 25.26
C LYS A 66 0.51 17.58 24.66
N LEU A 67 0.35 16.28 24.89
CA LEU A 67 1.30 15.29 24.41
C LEU A 67 1.22 15.17 22.90
N ALA A 68 2.25 15.65 22.22
CA ALA A 68 2.35 15.68 20.76
C ALA A 68 3.21 14.55 20.20
N GLU A 69 4.18 14.06 20.97
CA GLU A 69 5.08 12.99 20.55
C GLU A 69 5.24 11.97 21.67
N LEU A 70 4.96 10.70 21.35
CA LEU A 70 5.13 9.56 22.24
C LEU A 70 5.94 8.46 21.54
N ASN A 71 7.05 8.07 22.16
CA ASN A 71 7.87 6.98 21.65
C ASN A 71 7.87 5.80 22.62
N LEU A 72 7.27 4.69 22.19
CA LEU A 72 7.15 3.41 22.90
C LEU A 72 7.83 2.26 22.13
N GLY A 73 8.71 2.56 21.16
CA GLY A 73 9.40 1.52 20.41
C GLY A 73 10.33 0.66 21.28
N ASN A 74 10.60 -0.58 20.87
CA ASN A 74 11.40 -1.55 21.64
C ASN A 74 10.86 -1.73 23.08
N ASN A 75 9.64 -2.23 23.19
CA ASN A 75 8.97 -2.58 24.45
C ASN A 75 8.23 -3.93 24.27
N ASP A 76 7.43 -4.32 25.26
CA ASP A 76 6.74 -5.61 25.30
C ASP A 76 5.22 -5.46 25.13
N LEU A 77 4.77 -4.49 24.32
CA LEU A 77 3.33 -4.28 24.06
C LEU A 77 2.79 -5.39 23.15
N GLU A 78 1.78 -6.13 23.62
CA GLU A 78 1.05 -7.15 22.82
C GLU A 78 -0.13 -6.55 22.02
N GLU A 79 -0.61 -5.39 22.46
CA GLU A 79 -1.66 -4.61 21.83
C GLU A 79 -1.33 -3.12 21.94
N VAL A 80 -1.83 -2.32 21.01
CA VAL A 80 -1.75 -0.85 21.16
C VAL A 80 -2.73 -0.42 22.26
N PRO A 81 -2.28 0.25 23.34
CA PRO A 81 -3.17 0.61 24.45
C PRO A 81 -4.25 1.61 24.02
N ALA A 82 -5.52 1.26 24.25
CA ALA A 82 -6.67 2.09 23.88
C ALA A 82 -6.65 3.52 24.47
N VAL A 83 -5.99 3.71 25.62
CA VAL A 83 -5.78 5.02 26.25
C VAL A 83 -5.13 6.05 25.30
N LEU A 84 -4.34 5.57 24.33
CA LEU A 84 -3.70 6.43 23.33
C LEU A 84 -4.71 7.07 22.37
N GLY A 85 -5.86 6.44 22.13
CA GLY A 85 -6.92 6.96 21.26
C GLY A 85 -7.63 8.19 21.82
N HIS A 86 -7.33 8.55 23.07
CA HIS A 86 -7.84 9.75 23.72
C HIS A 86 -6.77 10.84 23.85
N LEU A 87 -5.60 10.71 23.22
CA LEU A 87 -4.57 11.74 23.26
C LEU A 87 -4.73 12.70 22.07
N ASP A 88 -5.71 13.60 22.15
CA ASP A 88 -6.14 14.47 21.03
C ASP A 88 -4.99 15.27 20.40
N ALA A 89 -3.98 15.67 21.17
CA ALA A 89 -2.86 16.47 20.69
C ALA A 89 -1.75 15.65 20.00
N LEU A 90 -1.86 14.31 19.98
CA LEU A 90 -0.81 13.42 19.52
C LEU A 90 -0.61 13.52 18.01
N LYS A 91 0.61 13.87 17.60
CA LYS A 91 1.01 14.04 16.20
C LYS A 91 1.94 12.93 15.73
N LYS A 92 2.74 12.36 16.64
CA LYS A 92 3.70 11.31 16.33
C LYS A 92 3.63 10.21 17.38
N LEU A 93 3.42 8.99 16.91
CA LEU A 93 3.38 7.79 17.73
C LEU A 93 4.31 6.73 17.15
N TYR A 94 5.31 6.35 17.94
CA TYR A 94 6.27 5.31 17.58
C TYR A 94 6.05 4.08 18.45
N LEU A 95 5.72 2.96 17.82
CA LEU A 95 5.39 1.67 18.44
C LEU A 95 6.18 0.51 17.80
N PHE A 96 7.27 0.83 17.09
CA PHE A 96 8.07 -0.15 16.37
C PHE A 96 8.71 -1.18 17.32
N SER A 97 8.95 -2.39 16.82
CA SER A 97 9.65 -3.45 17.58
C SER A 97 8.99 -3.72 18.93
N ASN A 98 7.69 -4.03 18.88
CA ASN A 98 6.91 -4.57 19.99
C ASN A 98 6.36 -5.95 19.58
N GLN A 99 5.39 -6.48 20.32
CA GLN A 99 4.71 -7.74 20.02
C GLN A 99 3.25 -7.50 19.59
N ILE A 100 2.96 -6.32 19.03
CA ILE A 100 1.59 -5.85 18.80
C ILE A 100 0.88 -6.75 17.79
N THR A 101 -0.29 -7.25 18.16
CA THR A 101 -1.19 -8.03 17.30
C THR A 101 -2.46 -7.28 16.93
N VAL A 102 -2.91 -6.39 17.82
CA VAL A 102 -4.16 -5.63 17.69
C VAL A 102 -3.88 -4.13 17.71
N VAL A 103 -4.47 -3.42 16.75
CA VAL A 103 -4.49 -1.95 16.69
C VAL A 103 -5.95 -1.50 16.83
N PRO A 104 -6.31 -0.71 17.84
CA PRO A 104 -7.67 -0.27 18.06
C PRO A 104 -8.04 0.88 17.09
N PRO A 105 -9.30 0.95 16.62
CA PRO A 105 -9.81 2.01 15.75
C PRO A 105 -9.54 3.42 16.26
N GLU A 106 -9.64 3.63 17.57
CA GLU A 106 -9.53 4.93 18.22
C GLU A 106 -8.12 5.52 18.08
N VAL A 107 -7.08 4.68 18.02
CA VAL A 107 -5.69 5.16 17.87
C VAL A 107 -5.37 5.43 16.41
N ILE A 108 -5.83 4.57 15.50
CA ILE A 108 -5.56 4.74 14.08
C ILE A 108 -6.40 5.85 13.45
N GLY A 109 -7.53 6.21 14.06
CA GLY A 109 -8.43 7.29 13.62
C GLY A 109 -8.17 8.68 14.23
N LEU A 110 -7.09 8.84 15.01
CA LEU A 110 -6.72 10.12 15.63
C LEU A 110 -6.52 11.22 14.57
N GLU A 111 -7.28 12.31 14.67
CA GLU A 111 -7.34 13.37 13.65
C GLU A 111 -6.03 14.15 13.50
N ASN A 112 -5.28 14.32 14.59
CA ASN A 112 -4.04 15.09 14.58
C ASN A 112 -2.79 14.23 14.34
N LEU A 113 -2.95 12.90 14.24
CA LEU A 113 -1.81 12.00 14.08
C LEU A 113 -1.25 12.12 12.67
N VAL A 114 0.02 12.46 12.55
CA VAL A 114 0.72 12.63 11.27
C VAL A 114 1.61 11.42 10.99
N VAL A 115 2.24 10.86 12.03
CA VAL A 115 3.17 9.74 11.92
C VAL A 115 2.74 8.63 12.86
N LEU A 116 2.46 7.45 12.30
CA LEU A 116 2.27 6.21 13.04
C LEU A 116 3.26 5.15 12.56
N ASN A 117 4.22 4.78 13.41
CA ASN A 117 5.19 3.73 13.11
C ASN A 117 4.88 2.46 13.90
N LEU A 118 4.44 1.42 13.19
CA LEU A 118 4.09 0.09 13.73
C LEU A 118 5.03 -1.01 13.18
N ASN A 119 6.21 -0.64 12.70
CA ASN A 119 7.16 -1.58 12.09
C ASN A 119 7.61 -2.68 13.07
N HIS A 120 7.97 -3.86 12.56
CA HIS A 120 8.47 -4.98 13.36
C HIS A 120 7.52 -5.36 14.49
N ASN A 121 6.30 -5.74 14.12
CA ASN A 121 5.26 -6.20 15.05
C ASN A 121 4.62 -7.51 14.50
N HIS A 122 3.47 -7.90 15.03
CA HIS A 122 2.76 -9.13 14.66
C HIS A 122 1.33 -8.85 14.18
N ILE A 123 1.09 -7.66 13.63
CA ILE A 123 -0.23 -7.18 13.22
C ILE A 123 -0.69 -7.97 12.00
N GLN A 124 -1.89 -8.54 12.07
CA GLN A 124 -2.49 -9.32 10.97
C GLN A 124 -3.48 -8.51 10.14
N ARG A 125 -4.17 -7.55 10.76
CA ARG A 125 -5.16 -6.68 10.13
C ARG A 125 -5.09 -5.27 10.71
N LEU A 126 -5.37 -4.28 9.87
CA LEU A 126 -5.52 -2.88 10.28
C LEU A 126 -7.00 -2.52 10.30
N PRO A 127 -7.45 -1.70 11.26
CA PRO A 127 -8.81 -1.14 11.22
C PRO A 127 -9.02 -0.22 10.01
N PRO A 128 -10.27 -0.05 9.54
CA PRO A 128 -10.60 0.79 8.38
C PRO A 128 -10.41 2.30 8.64
N GLU A 129 -10.33 2.75 9.90
CA GLU A 129 -10.28 4.16 10.28
C GLU A 129 -8.93 4.87 10.00
N ILE A 130 -8.09 4.33 9.10
CA ILE A 130 -6.78 4.91 8.76
C ILE A 130 -6.95 6.31 8.16
N LYS A 131 -6.28 7.32 8.76
CA LYS A 131 -6.32 8.71 8.29
C LYS A 131 -4.95 9.34 7.96
N GLN A 132 -3.84 8.64 8.22
CA GLN A 132 -2.51 9.24 8.30
C GLN A 132 -1.40 8.40 7.65
N HIS A 133 -0.19 8.95 7.63
CA HIS A 133 1.00 8.20 7.20
C HIS A 133 1.28 7.07 8.17
N LEU A 134 1.26 5.85 7.62
CA LEU A 134 1.39 4.60 8.35
C LEU A 134 2.57 3.80 7.81
N SER A 135 3.45 3.37 8.72
CA SER A 135 4.52 2.42 8.43
C SER A 135 4.24 1.10 9.15
N VAL A 136 4.16 0.01 8.40
CA VAL A 136 3.83 -1.36 8.87
C VAL A 136 4.79 -2.40 8.27
N LEU A 137 6.05 -1.99 8.08
CA LEU A 137 7.14 -2.88 7.66
C LEU A 137 7.26 -4.06 8.63
N ASP A 138 7.51 -5.25 8.12
CA ASP A 138 7.79 -6.45 8.91
C ASP A 138 6.69 -6.76 9.94
N ASN A 139 5.54 -7.14 9.42
CA ASN A 139 4.33 -7.51 10.16
C ASN A 139 3.74 -8.80 9.56
N LYS A 140 2.49 -9.14 9.92
CA LYS A 140 1.80 -10.33 9.45
C LYS A 140 0.56 -9.98 8.61
N LEU A 141 0.51 -8.79 8.01
CA LEU A 141 -0.67 -8.30 7.30
C LEU A 141 -1.04 -9.21 6.13
N GLU A 142 -2.30 -9.65 6.10
CA GLU A 142 -2.84 -10.48 5.02
C GLU A 142 -3.59 -9.64 3.98
N GLU A 143 -4.12 -8.49 4.41
CA GLU A 143 -4.83 -7.52 3.59
C GLU A 143 -4.52 -6.08 4.02
N VAL A 144 -4.77 -5.13 3.11
CA VAL A 144 -4.79 -3.69 3.40
C VAL A 144 -6.24 -3.22 3.25
N PRO A 145 -6.80 -2.48 4.22
CA PRO A 145 -8.17 -2.00 4.15
C PRO A 145 -8.39 -1.09 2.93
N VAL A 146 -9.59 -1.14 2.35
CA VAL A 146 -9.94 -0.39 1.14
C VAL A 146 -9.95 1.12 1.37
N GLU A 147 -10.16 1.53 2.62
CA GLU A 147 -10.17 2.91 3.09
C GLU A 147 -8.82 3.62 2.90
N ILE A 148 -7.74 2.87 2.65
CA ILE A 148 -6.45 3.45 2.24
C ILE A 148 -6.61 4.37 1.03
N GLY A 149 -7.59 4.10 0.15
CA GLY A 149 -7.91 4.93 -1.01
C GLY A 149 -8.37 6.35 -0.68
N HIS A 150 -8.88 6.59 0.52
CA HIS A 150 -9.32 7.90 0.98
C HIS A 150 -8.18 8.82 1.42
N LEU A 151 -6.95 8.28 1.56
CA LEU A 151 -5.79 9.05 1.98
C LEU A 151 -5.25 9.92 0.83
N ALA A 152 -5.84 11.10 0.64
CA ALA A 152 -5.49 12.02 -0.44
C ALA A 152 -4.02 12.46 -0.42
N SER A 153 -3.42 12.58 0.78
CA SER A 153 -2.04 13.02 0.98
C SER A 153 -1.01 11.89 0.99
N LEU A 154 -1.42 10.63 0.81
CA LEU A 154 -0.51 9.48 0.87
C LEU A 154 0.42 9.50 -0.34
N SER A 155 1.70 9.80 -0.11
CA SER A 155 2.72 9.88 -1.16
C SER A 155 3.64 8.66 -1.21
N GLU A 156 3.82 7.98 -0.07
CA GLU A 156 4.70 6.84 0.12
C GLU A 156 4.05 5.85 1.08
N ILE A 157 4.09 4.56 0.75
CA ILE A 157 3.65 3.48 1.64
C ILE A 157 4.66 2.33 1.63
N ASN A 158 4.99 1.83 2.82
CA ASN A 158 5.86 0.69 3.01
C ASN A 158 5.12 -0.45 3.72
N LEU A 159 4.87 -1.51 2.94
CA LEU A 159 4.19 -2.77 3.28
C LEU A 159 5.15 -3.96 3.20
N THR A 160 6.46 -3.71 3.13
CA THR A 160 7.48 -4.74 2.96
C THR A 160 7.44 -5.77 4.09
N SER A 161 7.76 -7.02 3.78
CA SER A 161 7.75 -8.15 4.73
C SER A 161 6.41 -8.31 5.43
N ASN A 162 5.37 -8.61 4.65
CA ASN A 162 4.04 -8.96 5.15
C ASN A 162 3.56 -10.26 4.45
N LYS A 163 2.26 -10.58 4.55
CA LYS A 163 1.65 -11.78 3.95
C LYS A 163 0.64 -11.43 2.86
N LEU A 164 0.70 -10.23 2.30
CA LEU A 164 -0.28 -9.70 1.34
C LEU A 164 -0.33 -10.55 0.07
N SER A 165 -1.51 -11.02 -0.30
CA SER A 165 -1.75 -11.73 -1.57
C SER A 165 -2.14 -10.78 -2.71
N GLN A 166 -2.71 -9.63 -2.37
CA GLN A 166 -3.17 -8.59 -3.29
C GLN A 166 -3.15 -7.22 -2.61
N LEU A 167 -3.16 -6.16 -3.41
CA LEU A 167 -3.36 -4.79 -2.96
C LEU A 167 -4.77 -4.32 -3.37
N PRO A 168 -5.47 -3.54 -2.53
CA PRO A 168 -6.81 -3.06 -2.85
C PRO A 168 -6.77 -2.13 -4.06
N GLN A 169 -7.77 -2.25 -4.95
CA GLN A 169 -7.90 -1.35 -6.09
C GLN A 169 -8.06 0.12 -5.64
N GLN A 170 -8.64 0.37 -4.47
CA GLN A 170 -8.81 1.71 -3.93
C GLN A 170 -7.48 2.46 -3.76
N LEU A 171 -6.34 1.76 -3.69
CA LEU A 171 -5.01 2.38 -3.74
C LEU A 171 -4.80 3.24 -5.01
N TYR A 172 -5.55 3.03 -6.09
CA TYR A 172 -5.60 3.89 -7.27
C TYR A 172 -6.04 5.32 -6.95
N GLN A 173 -6.91 5.50 -5.96
CA GLN A 173 -7.54 6.78 -5.63
C GLN A 173 -6.57 7.74 -4.93
N CYS A 174 -5.48 7.25 -4.33
CA CYS A 174 -4.45 8.08 -3.68
C CYS A 174 -3.62 8.88 -4.70
N LYS A 175 -4.09 10.04 -5.16
CA LYS A 175 -3.49 10.78 -6.30
C LYS A 175 -1.98 11.07 -6.14
N GLU A 176 -1.53 11.29 -4.92
CA GLU A 176 -0.14 11.66 -4.60
C GLU A 176 0.80 10.46 -4.44
N LEU A 177 0.28 9.22 -4.46
CA LEU A 177 1.09 8.02 -4.22
C LEU A 177 2.07 7.79 -5.37
N THR A 178 3.36 7.95 -5.07
CA THR A 178 4.46 7.82 -6.04
C THR A 178 5.45 6.73 -5.68
N LYS A 179 5.46 6.26 -4.43
CA LYS A 179 6.38 5.23 -3.96
C LYS A 179 5.64 4.12 -3.24
N LEU A 180 5.83 2.90 -3.72
CA LEU A 180 5.25 1.70 -3.13
C LEU A 180 6.35 0.68 -2.85
N TYR A 181 6.53 0.36 -1.58
CA TYR A 181 7.38 -0.74 -1.15
C TYR A 181 6.50 -1.88 -0.64
N ALA A 182 6.47 -2.98 -1.36
CA ALA A 182 5.69 -4.17 -1.07
C ALA A 182 6.53 -5.44 -1.25
N ALA A 183 7.85 -5.34 -1.08
CA ALA A 183 8.75 -6.48 -1.14
C ALA A 183 8.39 -7.55 -0.11
N ARG A 184 8.78 -8.80 -0.38
CA ARG A 184 8.63 -9.95 0.53
C ARG A 184 7.18 -10.13 0.99
N ASN A 185 6.28 -10.19 0.01
CA ASN A 185 4.87 -10.49 0.20
C ASN A 185 4.49 -11.73 -0.64
N LYS A 186 3.19 -11.95 -0.88
CA LYS A 186 2.67 -13.05 -1.70
C LYS A 186 1.90 -12.50 -2.92
N LEU A 187 2.20 -11.29 -3.37
CA LEU A 187 1.46 -10.61 -4.45
C LEU A 187 1.56 -11.40 -5.75
N THR A 188 0.42 -11.68 -6.37
CA THR A 188 0.33 -12.34 -7.69
C THR A 188 0.03 -11.37 -8.82
N SER A 189 -0.54 -10.22 -8.50
CA SER A 189 -0.80 -9.12 -9.43
C SER A 189 -0.51 -7.79 -8.76
N LEU A 190 -0.37 -6.75 -9.57
CA LEU A 190 -0.18 -5.38 -9.11
C LEU A 190 -1.28 -4.48 -9.63
N PRO A 191 -1.61 -3.43 -8.87
CA PRO A 191 -2.50 -2.42 -9.35
C PRO A 191 -1.89 -1.62 -10.53
N GLU A 192 -2.68 -1.30 -11.55
CA GLU A 192 -2.39 -0.33 -12.63
C GLU A 192 -2.27 1.13 -12.13
N LYS A 193 -1.13 1.48 -11.54
CA LYS A 193 -0.86 2.84 -11.06
C LYS A 193 0.46 3.40 -11.57
N LYS A 194 0.48 4.70 -11.88
CA LYS A 194 1.71 5.43 -12.19
C LYS A 194 2.51 5.62 -10.89
N LEU A 195 3.67 4.99 -10.79
CA LEU A 195 4.58 5.14 -9.66
C LEU A 195 5.92 5.68 -10.16
N GLN A 196 6.71 6.25 -9.26
CA GLN A 196 8.11 6.61 -9.48
C GLN A 196 9.05 5.54 -8.94
N VAL A 197 8.72 4.97 -7.78
CA VAL A 197 9.49 3.90 -7.13
C VAL A 197 8.54 2.73 -6.85
N LEU A 198 8.95 1.55 -7.31
CA LEU A 198 8.21 0.31 -7.06
C LEU A 198 9.18 -0.76 -6.58
N ASP A 199 9.02 -1.21 -5.34
CA ASP A 199 9.71 -2.37 -4.82
C ASP A 199 8.71 -3.50 -4.57
N VAL A 200 8.81 -4.55 -5.38
CA VAL A 200 7.99 -5.76 -5.33
C VAL A 200 8.86 -7.00 -5.33
N ALA A 201 10.13 -6.88 -4.92
CA ALA A 201 11.04 -8.02 -4.86
C ALA A 201 10.52 -9.09 -3.89
N GLY A 202 10.73 -10.38 -4.20
CA GLY A 202 10.30 -11.50 -3.38
C GLY A 202 8.78 -11.66 -3.28
N ASN A 203 8.08 -11.52 -4.41
CA ASN A 203 6.64 -11.78 -4.53
C ASN A 203 6.37 -12.99 -5.46
N LYS A 204 5.13 -13.15 -5.92
CA LYS A 204 4.70 -14.23 -6.80
C LYS A 204 4.20 -13.71 -8.15
N LEU A 205 4.69 -12.55 -8.59
CA LEU A 205 4.28 -11.95 -9.86
C LEU A 205 4.76 -12.81 -11.03
N THR A 206 3.88 -13.03 -12.00
CA THR A 206 4.19 -13.71 -13.28
C THR A 206 4.48 -12.71 -14.39
N MET A 207 3.88 -11.52 -14.32
CA MET A 207 4.11 -10.40 -15.23
C MET A 207 3.62 -9.09 -14.61
N PHE A 208 4.03 -7.97 -15.19
CA PHE A 208 3.54 -6.64 -14.83
C PHE A 208 2.27 -6.28 -15.62
N PRO A 209 1.41 -5.39 -15.10
CA PRO A 209 0.24 -4.92 -15.84
C PRO A 209 0.62 -4.03 -17.03
N PHE A 210 -0.34 -3.78 -17.94
CA PHE A 210 -0.17 -3.21 -19.28
C PHE A 210 0.54 -1.84 -19.32
N HIS A 211 0.48 -1.09 -18.22
CA HIS A 211 1.02 0.26 -18.11
C HIS A 211 2.05 0.38 -16.99
N LEU A 212 3.21 -0.27 -17.19
CA LEU A 212 4.45 0.17 -16.56
C LEU A 212 4.86 1.51 -17.16
N LEU A 213 4.31 2.59 -16.61
CA LEU A 213 4.79 3.94 -16.90
C LEU A 213 6.22 4.09 -16.39
N PRO A 214 7.00 5.05 -16.92
CA PRO A 214 8.44 5.12 -16.63
C PRO A 214 8.70 5.31 -15.12
N LEU A 215 8.95 4.19 -14.46
CA LEU A 215 9.51 4.12 -13.12
C LEU A 215 10.92 4.69 -13.16
N LYS A 216 11.30 5.41 -12.10
CA LYS A 216 12.69 5.78 -11.85
C LYS A 216 13.45 4.60 -11.24
N GLU A 217 12.78 3.88 -10.35
CA GLU A 217 13.34 2.76 -9.61
C GLU A 217 12.36 1.59 -9.59
N LEU A 218 12.87 0.40 -9.89
CA LEU A 218 12.13 -0.86 -9.90
C LEU A 218 13.02 -1.94 -9.27
N TYR A 219 12.51 -2.54 -8.20
CA TYR A 219 13.09 -3.74 -7.58
C TYR A 219 12.06 -4.85 -7.67
N CYS A 220 12.41 -5.95 -8.32
CA CYS A 220 11.45 -7.00 -8.64
C CYS A 220 12.08 -8.40 -8.69
N GLU A 221 13.29 -8.56 -8.15
CA GLU A 221 13.97 -9.84 -8.07
C GLU A 221 13.14 -10.85 -7.25
N GLY A 222 13.34 -12.15 -7.48
CA GLY A 222 12.64 -13.18 -6.70
C GLY A 222 11.15 -13.32 -6.98
N ASN A 223 10.65 -12.77 -8.09
CA ASN A 223 9.34 -13.07 -8.66
C ASN A 223 9.38 -14.28 -9.62
N ARG A 224 8.21 -14.78 -10.03
CA ARG A 224 8.07 -15.95 -10.92
C ARG A 224 7.72 -15.52 -12.34
N PHE A 225 8.51 -14.59 -12.88
CA PHE A 225 8.24 -14.02 -14.20
C PHE A 225 8.23 -15.08 -15.30
N ILE A 226 7.26 -14.97 -16.21
CA ILE A 226 7.12 -15.85 -17.37
C ILE A 226 8.39 -15.78 -18.21
N GLN A 227 8.86 -16.94 -18.67
CA GLN A 227 10.00 -17.08 -19.57
C GLN A 227 9.53 -17.17 -21.02
N CYS A 228 10.33 -16.64 -21.94
CA CYS A 228 10.02 -16.69 -23.37
C CYS A 228 10.48 -18.04 -23.95
N GLU A 229 9.61 -19.05 -23.88
CA GLU A 229 9.81 -20.36 -24.52
C GLU A 229 8.76 -20.55 -25.62
N LEU A 230 9.20 -20.77 -26.87
CA LEU A 230 8.29 -20.93 -27.99
C LEU A 230 7.64 -22.32 -27.95
N MET A 231 6.31 -22.36 -28.10
CA MET A 231 5.53 -23.58 -28.15
C MET A 231 4.56 -23.56 -29.33
N LEU A 232 4.14 -24.74 -29.78
CA LEU A 232 3.10 -24.89 -30.79
C LEU A 232 1.75 -24.43 -30.22
N SER A 233 1.02 -23.63 -30.98
CA SER A 233 -0.32 -23.15 -30.63
C SER A 233 -1.33 -23.70 -31.63
N VAL A 234 -2.41 -24.30 -31.13
CA VAL A 234 -3.61 -24.59 -31.93
C VAL A 234 -4.48 -23.34 -31.87
N GLN A 235 -4.95 -22.85 -33.02
CA GLN A 235 -5.80 -21.66 -33.10
C GLN A 235 -7.19 -22.08 -33.57
N ASP A 236 -8.20 -21.82 -32.73
CA ASP A 236 -9.59 -22.04 -33.12
C ASP A 236 -10.15 -20.83 -33.89
N ALA A 237 -11.14 -21.10 -34.74
CA ALA A 237 -11.86 -20.06 -35.46
C ALA A 237 -12.58 -19.14 -34.47
N GLU A 238 -12.23 -17.85 -34.49
CA GLU A 238 -12.78 -16.87 -33.56
C GLU A 238 -14.20 -16.44 -34.00
N VAL A 239 -15.20 -16.75 -33.18
CA VAL A 239 -16.60 -16.35 -33.40
C VAL A 239 -16.98 -15.28 -32.37
N LEU A 240 -17.14 -14.03 -32.82
CA LEU A 240 -17.56 -12.93 -31.95
C LEU A 240 -19.07 -12.97 -31.71
N SER A 241 -19.49 -12.80 -30.46
CA SER A 241 -20.91 -12.65 -30.13
C SER A 241 -21.46 -11.33 -30.68
N LEU A 242 -22.78 -11.28 -30.92
CA LEU A 242 -23.47 -10.02 -31.26
C LEU A 242 -23.21 -8.94 -30.18
N LYS A 243 -23.17 -9.34 -28.90
CA LYS A 243 -22.85 -8.44 -27.79
C LYS A 243 -21.46 -7.80 -27.97
N GLU A 244 -20.46 -8.59 -28.32
CA GLU A 244 -19.10 -8.11 -28.57
C GLU A 244 -19.04 -7.17 -29.77
N LEU A 245 -19.67 -7.54 -30.89
CA LEU A 245 -19.71 -6.72 -32.11
C LEU A 245 -20.34 -5.35 -31.84
N VAL A 246 -21.50 -5.34 -31.16
CA VAL A 246 -22.19 -4.09 -30.79
C VAL A 246 -21.35 -3.29 -29.80
N ALA A 247 -20.75 -3.91 -28.79
CA ALA A 247 -19.89 -3.21 -27.83
C ALA A 247 -18.69 -2.55 -28.51
N ARG A 248 -18.01 -3.24 -29.44
CA ARG A 248 -16.91 -2.67 -30.23
C ARG A 248 -17.35 -1.46 -31.03
N PHE A 249 -18.51 -1.52 -31.67
CA PHE A 249 -19.08 -0.40 -32.41
C PHE A 249 -19.37 0.79 -31.49
N VAL A 250 -20.06 0.56 -30.37
CA VAL A 250 -20.40 1.62 -29.41
C VAL A 250 -19.14 2.24 -28.81
N LEU A 251 -18.16 1.44 -28.37
CA LEU A 251 -16.88 1.93 -27.84
C LEU A 251 -16.08 2.73 -28.88
N GLN A 252 -16.14 2.32 -30.15
CA GLN A 252 -15.44 3.03 -31.23
C GLN A 252 -16.12 4.37 -31.55
N GLU A 253 -17.44 4.42 -31.52
CA GLU A 253 -18.22 5.65 -31.70
C GLU A 253 -18.09 6.60 -30.51
N ASP A 254 -17.99 6.07 -29.29
CA ASP A 254 -17.78 6.86 -28.07
C ASP A 254 -16.44 7.62 -28.08
N ARG A 255 -15.42 7.12 -28.79
CA ARG A 255 -14.16 7.86 -29.00
C ARG A 255 -14.32 9.12 -29.84
N LYS A 256 -15.42 9.25 -30.60
CA LYS A 256 -15.70 10.39 -31.47
C LYS A 256 -16.61 11.37 -30.73
N ARG A 257 -16.03 12.48 -30.25
CA ARG A 257 -16.75 13.52 -29.46
C ARG A 257 -18.06 14.02 -30.10
N PHE A 258 -18.16 14.03 -31.43
CA PHE A 258 -19.36 14.52 -32.14
C PHE A 258 -20.40 13.43 -32.45
N SER A 259 -20.10 12.15 -32.17
CA SER A 259 -21.04 11.06 -32.37
C SER A 259 -22.31 11.26 -31.54
N LEU A 260 -23.46 10.87 -32.10
CA LEU A 260 -24.70 10.80 -31.33
C LEU A 260 -24.56 9.81 -30.16
N ILE A 261 -23.85 8.71 -30.37
CA ILE A 261 -23.64 7.67 -29.35
C ILE A 261 -22.88 8.25 -28.16
N HIS A 262 -21.76 8.96 -28.40
CA HIS A 262 -20.98 9.60 -27.33
C HIS A 262 -21.83 10.56 -26.47
N ARG A 263 -22.67 11.37 -27.12
CA ARG A 263 -23.57 12.32 -26.43
C ARG A 263 -24.69 11.64 -25.65
N MET A 264 -25.18 10.52 -26.15
CA MET A 264 -26.28 9.77 -25.53
C MET A 264 -25.82 8.84 -24.42
N LEU A 265 -24.59 8.29 -24.49
CA LEU A 265 -24.10 7.27 -23.56
C LEU A 265 -24.20 7.64 -22.06
N PRO A 266 -23.93 8.90 -21.63
CA PRO A 266 -24.14 9.31 -20.24
C PRO A 266 -25.58 9.15 -19.72
N HIS A 267 -26.57 9.09 -20.61
CA HIS A 267 -27.98 8.93 -20.26
C HIS A 267 -28.38 7.45 -20.06
N TYR A 268 -27.45 6.51 -20.31
CA TYR A 268 -27.67 5.07 -20.18
C TYR A 268 -26.64 4.44 -19.20
N PRO A 269 -26.80 4.65 -17.88
CA PRO A 269 -25.79 4.26 -16.89
C PRO A 269 -25.50 2.76 -16.87
N SER A 270 -26.51 1.91 -17.08
CA SER A 270 -26.32 0.45 -17.15
C SER A 270 -25.45 0.03 -18.35
N LEU A 271 -25.59 0.72 -19.49
CA LEU A 271 -24.76 0.48 -20.67
C LEU A 271 -23.34 1.00 -20.43
N ALA A 272 -23.20 2.20 -19.86
CA ALA A 272 -21.90 2.78 -19.53
C ALA A 272 -21.11 1.87 -18.56
N ALA A 273 -21.78 1.34 -17.52
CA ALA A 273 -21.20 0.39 -16.58
C ALA A 273 -20.77 -0.92 -17.26
N LEU A 274 -21.57 -1.44 -18.20
CA LEU A 274 -21.22 -2.62 -18.97
C LEU A 274 -19.97 -2.38 -19.83
N LEU A 275 -19.87 -1.21 -20.47
CA LEU A 275 -18.75 -0.84 -21.34
C LEU A 275 -17.49 -0.42 -20.58
N ALA A 276 -17.59 -0.09 -19.29
CA ALA A 276 -16.47 0.33 -18.46
C ALA A 276 -15.36 -0.73 -18.33
N CYS A 277 -15.70 -2.01 -18.52
CA CYS A 277 -14.73 -3.11 -18.55
C CYS A 277 -14.03 -3.28 -19.91
N GLY A 278 -14.38 -2.48 -20.91
CA GLY A 278 -13.78 -2.53 -22.24
C GLY A 278 -12.29 -2.18 -22.22
N SER A 279 -11.53 -2.76 -23.16
CA SER A 279 -10.09 -2.57 -23.30
C SER A 279 -9.72 -2.26 -24.75
N CYS A 280 -8.45 -1.93 -24.98
CA CYS A 280 -7.93 -1.57 -26.30
C CYS A 280 -6.88 -2.59 -26.78
N CYS A 281 -6.97 -2.99 -28.03
CA CYS A 281 -6.03 -3.93 -28.62
C CYS A 281 -4.62 -3.30 -28.72
N ALA A 282 -3.61 -4.00 -28.23
CA ALA A 282 -2.22 -3.57 -28.30
C ALA A 282 -1.68 -3.39 -29.75
N VAL A 283 -2.34 -4.02 -30.72
CA VAL A 283 -1.91 -4.07 -32.14
C VAL A 283 -2.71 -3.12 -33.02
N CYS A 284 -4.04 -3.22 -33.01
CA CYS A 284 -4.90 -2.39 -33.89
C CYS A 284 -5.44 -1.13 -33.20
N LEU A 285 -5.21 -0.98 -31.89
CA LEU A 285 -5.74 0.11 -31.03
C LEU A 285 -7.28 0.16 -30.96
N GLY A 286 -7.98 -0.76 -31.63
CA GLY A 286 -9.44 -0.88 -31.60
C GLY A 286 -9.94 -1.34 -30.22
N PRO A 287 -11.11 -0.87 -29.78
CA PRO A 287 -11.71 -1.30 -28.53
C PRO A 287 -12.28 -2.71 -28.65
N PHE A 288 -12.41 -3.38 -27.52
CA PHE A 288 -13.09 -4.67 -27.35
C PHE A 288 -13.65 -4.79 -25.94
N LEU A 289 -14.62 -5.68 -25.73
CA LEU A 289 -15.29 -5.83 -24.44
C LEU A 289 -14.92 -7.13 -23.73
N THR A 290 -15.05 -8.27 -24.41
CA THR A 290 -14.97 -9.61 -23.79
C THR A 290 -13.97 -10.54 -24.45
N THR A 291 -13.69 -10.36 -25.74
CA THR A 291 -12.75 -11.23 -26.46
C THR A 291 -11.35 -10.63 -26.39
N TRP A 292 -10.48 -11.27 -25.59
CA TRP A 292 -9.07 -10.93 -25.57
C TRP A 292 -8.18 -12.17 -25.48
N LEU A 293 -7.07 -12.10 -26.19
CA LEU A 293 -5.92 -12.96 -25.95
C LEU A 293 -5.02 -12.24 -24.95
N GLU A 294 -4.77 -12.90 -23.82
CA GLU A 294 -3.76 -12.44 -22.87
C GLU A 294 -2.37 -12.77 -23.43
N CYS A 295 -1.66 -11.71 -23.77
CA CYS A 295 -0.33 -11.77 -24.32
C CYS A 295 0.68 -11.13 -23.38
N VAL A 296 1.95 -11.37 -23.68
CA VAL A 296 3.09 -10.76 -23.00
C VAL A 296 3.96 -10.03 -24.01
N HIS A 297 4.45 -8.87 -23.60
CA HIS A 297 5.52 -8.13 -24.25
C HIS A 297 6.71 -8.03 -23.30
N PHE A 298 7.92 -8.26 -23.80
CA PHE A 298 9.13 -8.22 -23.00
C PHE A 298 9.81 -6.86 -23.14
N ILE A 299 9.86 -6.11 -22.04
CA ILE A 299 10.46 -4.77 -21.99
C ILE A 299 11.86 -4.86 -21.40
N ARG A 300 12.86 -4.31 -22.10
CA ARG A 300 14.23 -4.19 -21.61
C ARG A 300 14.36 -2.90 -20.81
N LEU A 301 14.49 -3.02 -19.49
CA LEU A 301 14.47 -1.87 -18.58
C LEU A 301 15.55 -0.82 -18.93
N LYS A 302 16.75 -1.23 -19.36
CA LYS A 302 17.80 -0.30 -19.80
C LYS A 302 17.43 0.49 -21.05
N LYS A 303 16.94 -0.20 -22.09
CA LYS A 303 16.70 0.41 -23.41
C LYS A 303 15.40 1.20 -23.42
N ASP A 304 14.34 0.61 -22.88
CA ASP A 304 12.97 1.07 -23.06
C ASP A 304 12.54 2.01 -21.91
N MET A 305 13.13 1.85 -20.72
CA MET A 305 12.83 2.68 -19.53
C MET A 305 14.01 3.51 -19.02
N LYS A 306 15.17 3.48 -19.70
CA LYS A 306 16.39 4.23 -19.33
C LYS A 306 16.92 3.91 -17.93
N MET A 307 16.66 2.71 -17.43
CA MET A 307 17.14 2.27 -16.11
C MET A 307 18.58 1.76 -16.18
N LYS A 308 19.27 1.69 -15.03
CA LYS A 308 20.65 1.16 -14.97
C LYS A 308 20.71 -0.37 -15.15
N THR A 309 19.62 -1.08 -14.82
CA THR A 309 19.55 -2.55 -14.85
C THR A 309 19.37 -3.10 -16.27
N LEU A 310 20.03 -4.23 -16.56
CA LEU A 310 19.91 -4.96 -17.83
C LEU A 310 18.73 -5.94 -17.87
N LEU A 311 17.92 -5.99 -16.80
CA LEU A 311 16.79 -6.89 -16.68
C LEU A 311 15.76 -6.66 -17.80
N THR A 312 15.18 -7.77 -18.28
CA THR A 312 14.03 -7.77 -19.17
C THR A 312 12.84 -8.30 -18.39
N VAL A 313 11.71 -7.59 -18.43
CA VAL A 313 10.51 -7.95 -17.66
C VAL A 313 9.32 -8.23 -18.57
N PRO A 314 8.49 -9.22 -18.25
CA PRO A 314 7.24 -9.47 -18.97
C PRO A 314 6.17 -8.48 -18.55
N VAL A 315 5.53 -7.85 -19.54
CA VAL A 315 4.44 -6.89 -19.37
C VAL A 315 3.23 -7.39 -20.11
N ARG A 316 2.08 -7.35 -19.44
CA ARG A 316 0.81 -7.81 -19.98
C ARG A 316 0.42 -6.98 -21.20
N ALA A 317 -0.10 -7.66 -22.20
CA ALA A 317 -0.73 -7.07 -23.37
C ALA A 317 -2.04 -7.80 -23.65
N LEU A 318 -3.01 -7.11 -24.23
CA LEU A 318 -4.32 -7.65 -24.58
C LEU A 318 -4.53 -7.38 -26.05
N LEU A 319 -4.81 -8.44 -26.79
CA LEU A 319 -5.11 -8.37 -28.21
C LEU A 319 -6.56 -8.76 -28.42
N CYS A 320 -7.25 -8.08 -29.31
CA CYS A 320 -8.69 -8.25 -29.49
C CYS A 320 -9.09 -9.43 -30.38
N SER A 321 -8.12 -10.17 -30.95
CA SER A 321 -8.37 -11.31 -31.84
C SER A 321 -7.08 -12.06 -32.23
N TYR A 322 -7.24 -13.31 -32.68
CA TYR A 322 -6.16 -14.08 -33.34
C TYR A 322 -5.71 -13.41 -34.64
N LYS A 323 -6.63 -12.72 -35.34
CA LYS A 323 -6.28 -11.89 -36.50
C LYS A 323 -5.26 -10.79 -36.13
N CYS A 324 -5.42 -10.16 -34.96
CA CYS A 324 -4.44 -9.19 -34.48
C CYS A 324 -3.14 -9.87 -34.05
N PHE A 325 -3.22 -11.04 -33.41
CA PHE A 325 -2.06 -11.81 -32.95
C PHE A 325 -1.19 -12.39 -34.08
N ASN A 326 -1.80 -12.74 -35.20
CA ASN A 326 -1.10 -13.25 -36.38
C ASN A 326 -0.62 -12.14 -37.33
N ARG A 327 -0.85 -10.87 -36.98
CA ARG A 327 -0.41 -9.76 -37.82
C ARG A 327 1.11 -9.63 -37.70
N GLU A 328 1.79 -9.58 -38.85
CA GLU A 328 3.22 -9.38 -38.87
C GLU A 328 3.63 -8.03 -38.26
N GLY A 329 4.82 -7.98 -37.67
CA GLY A 329 5.47 -6.74 -37.24
C GLY A 329 5.27 -6.32 -35.78
N HIS A 330 4.56 -7.11 -34.96
CA HIS A 330 4.47 -6.86 -33.51
C HIS A 330 5.31 -7.84 -32.68
N SER A 331 5.57 -7.49 -31.42
CA SER A 331 6.41 -8.27 -30.48
C SER A 331 5.63 -8.77 -29.25
N TYR A 332 4.36 -9.15 -29.47
CA TYR A 332 3.51 -9.78 -28.49
C TYR A 332 3.52 -11.31 -28.64
N TYR A 333 3.54 -12.02 -27.53
CA TYR A 333 3.55 -13.48 -27.47
C TYR A 333 2.34 -13.97 -26.66
N GLY A 334 1.71 -15.08 -27.06
CA GLY A 334 0.64 -15.70 -26.28
C GLY A 334 1.19 -16.29 -24.98
N VAL A 335 0.41 -16.23 -23.90
CA VAL A 335 0.78 -16.87 -22.63
C VAL A 335 0.17 -18.27 -22.60
N ALA A 336 1.01 -19.30 -22.54
CA ALA A 336 0.56 -20.67 -22.34
C ALA A 336 0.56 -21.01 -20.84
N THR A 337 -0.58 -21.46 -20.32
CA THR A 337 -0.67 -22.04 -18.98
C THR A 337 -0.18 -23.49 -19.03
N ARG A 338 0.98 -23.77 -18.42
CA ARG A 338 1.43 -25.16 -18.20
C ARG A 338 0.67 -25.80 -17.06
#